data_AF-A0A7Y5DDL8-F1
#
_entry.id   AF-A0A7Y5DDL8-F1
#
_cell.length_a   1.000
_cell.length_b   1.000
_cell.length_c   1.000
_cell.angle_alpha   90.00
_cell.angle_beta   90.00
_cell.angle_gamma   90.00
#
_symmetry.space_group_name_H-M   'P 1'
#
loop_
_entity.id
_entity.type
_entity.pdbx_description
1 polymer ?
#
loop_
_entity_poly.entity_id
_entity_poly.type
_entity_poly.pdbx_seq_one_letter_code
_entity_poly.pdbx_strand_id
1 'polypeptide(L)' 'MTKATLQPVNLPQANAKLCRWRQQHADLATRQALYRGRVLEWVVESMKFENEPVTMARLQELLANQKTTRPAA' A
#
# COMPACT_ATOMS: atom_id res chain seq x y z
N MET A 1 15.12 -25.04 -7.56
CA MET A 1 14.65 -23.64 -7.63
C MET A 1 13.77 -23.49 -8.85
N THR A 2 12.45 -23.44 -8.67
CA THR A 2 11.50 -23.22 -9.77
C THR A 2 11.55 -21.74 -10.17
N LYS A 3 12.04 -21.47 -11.40
CA LYS A 3 11.89 -20.16 -12.04
C LYS A 3 10.40 -19.87 -12.12
N ALA A 4 9.89 -18.94 -11.31
CA ALA A 4 8.54 -18.44 -11.47
C ALA A 4 8.46 -17.76 -12.85
N THR A 5 7.76 -18.40 -13.78
CA THR A 5 7.48 -17.82 -15.09
C THR A 5 6.62 -16.57 -14.84
N LEU A 6 7.17 -15.38 -15.09
CA LEU A 6 6.43 -14.14 -15.08
C LEU A 6 5.38 -14.21 -16.18
N GLN A 7 4.16 -14.59 -15.81
CA GLN A 7 3.00 -14.54 -16.69
C GLN A 7 2.84 -13.08 -17.16
N PRO A 8 2.73 -12.82 -18.47
CA PRO A 8 2.52 -11.48 -18.97
C PRO A 8 1.23 -10.90 -18.37
N VAL A 9 1.32 -9.68 -17.85
CA VAL A 9 0.17 -8.99 -17.25
C VAL A 9 -0.83 -8.68 -18.35
N ASN A 10 -2.04 -9.23 -18.24
CA ASN A 10 -3.15 -8.87 -19.11
C ASN A 10 -3.68 -7.47 -18.73
N LEU A 11 -3.16 -6.44 -19.42
CA LEU A 11 -3.51 -5.04 -19.16
C LEU A 11 -5.02 -4.76 -19.24
N PRO A 12 -5.77 -5.27 -20.24
CA PRO A 12 -7.22 -5.14 -20.27
C PRO A 12 -7.93 -5.69 -19.02
N GLN A 13 -7.54 -6.89 -18.58
CA GLN A 13 -8.11 -7.52 -17.40
C GLN A 13 -7.76 -6.74 -16.12
N ALA A 14 -6.52 -6.26 -16.00
CA ALA A 14 -6.08 -5.43 -14.88
C ALA A 14 -6.86 -4.12 -14.83
N ASN A 15 -7.06 -3.47 -15.98
CA ASN A 15 -7.85 -2.24 -16.07
C ASN A 15 -9.32 -2.49 -15.70
N ALA A 16 -9.94 -3.57 -16.18
CA ALA A 16 -11.31 -3.93 -15.83
C ALA A 16 -11.47 -4.21 -14.32
N LYS A 17 -10.46 -4.81 -13.68
CA LYS A 17 -10.44 -5.00 -12.23
C LYS A 17 -10.33 -3.66 -11.49
N LEU A 18 -9.45 -2.77 -11.96
CA LEU A 18 -9.28 -1.43 -11.39
C LEU A 18 -10.55 -0.58 -11.50
N CYS A 19 -11.22 -0.60 -12.65
CA CYS A 19 -12.49 0.11 -12.85
C CYS A 19 -13.56 -0.37 -11.87
N ARG A 20 -13.74 -1.69 -11.72
CA ARG A 20 -14.70 -2.27 -10.76
C ARG A 20 -14.37 -1.88 -9.32
N TRP A 21 -13.10 -1.94 -8.94
CA TRP A 21 -12.64 -1.53 -7.62
C TRP A 21 -12.94 -0.04 -7.35
N ARG A 22 -12.70 0.84 -8.33
CA ARG A 22 -13.01 2.27 -8.22
C ARG A 22 -14.51 2.54 -8.10
N GLN A 23 -15.36 1.76 -8.79
CA GLN A 23 -16.81 1.85 -8.67
C GLN A 23 -17.30 1.43 -7.28
N GLN A 24 -16.70 0.39 -6.69
CA GLN A 24 -17.01 -0.07 -5.34
C GLN A 24 -16.55 0.91 -4.24
N HIS A 25 -15.58 1.76 -4.55
CA HIS A 25 -15.02 2.76 -3.64
C HIS A 25 -15.06 4.15 -4.29
N ALA A 26 -16.25 4.62 -4.64
CA ALA A 26 -16.43 5.87 -5.39
C ALA A 26 -15.84 7.08 -4.66
N ASP A 27 -15.97 7.09 -3.33
CA ASP A 27 -15.46 8.15 -2.46
C ASP A 27 -13.92 8.26 -2.47
N LEU A 28 -13.43 9.48 -2.62
CA LEU A 28 -11.99 9.78 -2.69
C LEU A 28 -11.30 9.52 -1.35
N ALA A 29 -11.92 9.91 -0.23
CA ALA A 29 -11.32 9.75 1.09
C ALA A 29 -11.15 8.26 1.43
N THR A 30 -12.15 7.45 1.10
CA THR A 30 -12.13 5.99 1.22
C THR A 30 -11.00 5.37 0.40
N ARG A 31 -10.86 5.77 -0.88
CA ARG A 31 -9.75 5.28 -1.72
C ARG A 31 -8.38 5.66 -1.18
N GLN A 32 -8.24 6.88 -0.68
CA GLN A 32 -6.99 7.31 -0.06
C GLN A 32 -6.67 6.51 1.20
N ALA A 33 -7.67 6.22 2.04
CA ALA A 33 -7.49 5.40 3.25
C ALA A 33 -7.06 3.97 2.90
N LEU A 34 -7.75 3.33 1.94
CA LEU A 34 -7.40 1.99 1.45
C LEU A 34 -5.99 1.94 0.85
N TYR A 35 -5.63 2.94 0.04
CA TYR A 35 -4.29 3.03 -0.54
C TYR A 35 -3.21 3.18 0.54
N ARG A 36 -3.41 4.08 1.52
CA ARG A 36 -2.48 4.26 2.64
C ARG A 36 -2.29 2.95 3.39
N GLY A 37 -3.38 2.25 3.72
CA GLY A 37 -3.31 0.93 4.38
C GLY A 37 -2.44 -0.06 3.60
N ARG A 38 -2.67 -0.18 2.29
CA ARG A 38 -1.90 -1.10 1.43
C ARG A 38 -0.42 -0.74 1.35
N VAL A 39 -0.08 0.55 1.32
CA VAL A 39 1.32 1.00 1.34
C VAL A 39 2.00 0.59 2.65
N LEU A 40 1.32 0.73 3.80
CA LEU A 40 1.92 0.34 5.09
C LEU A 40 2.18 -1.17 5.16
N GLU A 41 1.25 -1.98 4.65
CA GLU A 41 1.45 -3.43 4.53
C GLU A 41 2.68 -3.75 3.69
N TRP A 42 2.82 -3.12 2.53
CA TRP A 42 4.00 -3.30 1.68
C TRP A 42 5.29 -2.88 2.37
N VAL A 43 5.30 -1.79 3.12
CA VAL A 43 6.49 -1.38 3.88
C VAL A 43 6.86 -2.45 4.91
N VAL A 44 5.89 -3.00 5.66
CA VAL A 44 6.15 -4.09 6.63
C VAL A 44 6.72 -5.32 5.92
N GLU A 45 6.15 -5.72 4.79
CA GLU A 45 6.62 -6.86 3.99
C GLU A 45 8.03 -6.64 3.44
N SER A 46 8.31 -5.46 2.87
CA SER A 46 9.62 -5.07 2.33
C SER A 46 10.70 -5.01 3.41
N MET A 47 10.40 -4.38 4.55
CA MET A 47 11.34 -4.27 5.67
C MET A 47 11.68 -5.64 6.26
N LYS A 48 10.69 -6.54 6.34
CA LYS A 48 10.93 -7.94 6.71
C LYS A 48 11.83 -8.65 5.70
N PHE A 49 11.62 -8.43 4.41
CA PHE A 49 12.46 -8.99 3.34
C PHE A 49 13.91 -8.49 3.42
N GLU A 50 14.11 -7.24 3.83
CA GLU A 50 15.42 -6.60 4.01
C GLU A 50 16.11 -6.96 5.35
N ASN A 51 15.54 -7.88 6.14
CA ASN A 51 15.99 -8.24 7.50
C ASN A 51 15.95 -7.11 8.54
N GLU A 52 15.14 -6.07 8.31
CA GLU A 52 14.89 -4.97 9.24
C GLU A 52 13.41 -4.90 9.63
N PRO A 53 12.85 -5.91 10.33
CA PRO A 53 11.41 -5.99 10.54
C PRO A 53 10.86 -4.82 11.35
N VAL A 54 9.85 -4.16 10.81
CA VAL A 54 9.07 -3.12 11.50
C VAL A 54 7.64 -3.61 11.73
N THR A 55 7.08 -3.32 12.89
CA THR A 55 5.68 -3.66 13.19
C THR A 55 4.74 -2.61 12.62
N MET A 56 3.51 -3.03 12.26
CA MET A 56 2.47 -2.09 11.81
C MET A 56 2.18 -1.01 12.85
N ALA A 57 2.15 -1.38 14.14
CA ALA A 57 1.95 -0.44 15.24
C ALA A 57 3.06 0.63 15.26
N ARG A 58 4.32 0.22 15.11
CA ARG A 58 5.45 1.16 15.08
C ARG A 58 5.39 2.12 13.89
N LEU A 59 5.00 1.62 12.72
CA LEU A 59 4.78 2.45 11.53
C LEU A 59 3.67 3.49 11.74
N GLN A 60 2.56 3.08 12.35
CA GLN A 60 1.45 3.97 12.66
C GLN A 60 1.85 5.06 13.66
N GLU A 61 2.62 4.73 14.70
CA GLU A 61 3.19 5.70 15.64
C GLU A 61 4.10 6.72 14.95
N LEU A 62 5.02 6.26 14.09
CA LEU A 62 5.93 7.14 13.37
C LEU A 62 5.18 8.13 12.48
N LEU A 63 4.11 7.68 11.82
CA LEU A 63 3.28 8.53 10.97
C LEU A 63 2.40 9.49 11.79
N ALA A 64 1.93 9.08 12.96
CA ALA A 64 1.21 9.96 13.88
C ALA A 64 2.13 11.07 14.39
N ASN A 65 3.35 10.74 14.78
CA ASN A 65 4.34 11.69 15.29
C ASN A 65 4.81 12.69 14.22
N GLN A 66 4.94 12.26 12.96
CA GLN A 66 5.27 13.14 11.82
C GLN A 66 4.22 14.22 11.54
N LYS A 67 2.95 14.00 11.92
CA LYS A 67 1.91 15.04 11.81
C LYS A 67 2.10 16.15 12.83
N THR A 68 2.71 15.84 13.97
CA THR A 68 2.94 16.78 15.07
C THR A 68 4.20 17.62 14.85
N THR A 69 5.18 17.12 14.09
CA THR A 69 6.49 17.77 13.89
C THR A 69 6.63 18.55 12.59
N ARG A 70 5.63 18.57 11.70
CA ARG A 70 5.67 19.38 10.47
C ARG A 70 5.17 20.80 10.77
N PRO A 71 6.03 21.84 10.76
CA PRO A 71 5.54 23.21 10.84
C PRO A 71 4.65 23.47 9.62
N ALA A 72 3.52 24.15 9.85
CA ALA A 72 2.64 24.61 8.78
C ALA A 72 3.48 25.47 7.82
N ALA A 73 3.57 25.03 6.56
CA ALA A 73 4.12 25.82 5.47
C ALA A 73 3.04 26.74 4.91
#